data_AF-A0A395HVR3-F1
#
_entry.id   AF-A0A395HVR3-F1
#
_cell.length_a   1.000
_cell.length_b   1.000
_cell.length_c   1.000
_cell.angle_alpha   90.00
_cell.angle_beta   90.00
_cell.angle_gamma   90.00
#
_symmetry.space_group_name_H-M   'P 1'
#
loop_
_entity.id
_entity.type
_entity.pdbx_description
1 polymer ?
#
loop_
_entity_poly.entity_id
_entity_poly.type
_entity_poly.pdbx_seq_one_letter_code
_entity_poly.pdbx_strand_id
1 'polypeptide(L)'
;MPLHTKEGALQFLDYYLKASQNGWNMTPRVRVAITDTGGSNRRAKLNEWPIEQTEHVKVYLDADRHTLSRNGSSCQAKTTYRGSTGKTTFVTTFAEDTQLLGYFSGHIFMEADGADDMDLFLTLEKLDRDGNLLTPLLACTVDLESQCISAAGSTRGTQACLRVSLRVVGRQESTSFFPVQTYGSPQKLAAGQMVPIDGAFIPSAYYFHAGQKLRLVISGQSDSGVSAINMDPT
;
A
#
# COMPACT_ATOMS: atom_id res chain seq x y z
N MET A 1 -5.70 22.21 12.54
CA MET A 1 -4.82 22.72 11.47
C MET A 1 -4.88 21.79 10.28
N PRO A 2 -5.31 22.24 9.08
CA PRO A 2 -5.37 21.38 7.90
C PRO A 2 -3.95 20.99 7.42
N LEU A 3 -3.83 19.82 6.79
CA LEU A 3 -2.53 19.20 6.46
C LEU A 3 -1.77 19.93 5.36
N HIS A 4 -2.49 20.59 4.45
CA HIS A 4 -1.93 21.45 3.42
C HIS A 4 -2.85 22.65 3.29
N THR A 5 -2.41 23.81 3.76
CA THR A 5 -3.10 25.05 3.49
C THR A 5 -2.16 26.05 2.85
N LYS A 6 -2.73 26.94 2.05
CA LYS A 6 -2.02 28.09 1.50
C LYS A 6 -1.33 28.88 2.60
N GLU A 7 -1.98 29.04 3.76
CA GLU A 7 -1.43 29.74 4.92
C GLU A 7 -0.19 29.03 5.48
N GLY A 8 -0.21 27.69 5.59
CA GLY A 8 0.95 26.94 6.05
C GLY A 8 2.14 27.03 5.10
N ALA A 9 1.90 26.99 3.78
CA ALA A 9 2.94 27.17 2.78
C ALA A 9 3.55 28.58 2.84
N LEU A 10 2.72 29.61 3.01
CA LEU A 10 3.19 30.99 3.17
C LEU A 10 4.00 31.16 4.45
N GLN A 11 3.60 30.55 5.58
CA GLN A 11 4.38 30.59 6.81
C GLN A 11 5.79 29.97 6.64
N PHE A 12 5.88 28.82 5.97
CA PHE A 12 7.18 28.21 5.64
C PHE A 12 8.05 29.16 4.81
N LEU A 13 7.50 29.68 3.71
CA LEU A 13 8.25 30.53 2.78
C LEU A 13 8.66 31.85 3.44
N ASP A 14 7.78 32.48 4.23
CA ASP A 14 8.09 33.71 4.95
C ASP A 14 9.21 33.50 5.99
N TYR A 15 9.24 32.34 6.66
CA TYR A 15 10.29 32.03 7.62
C TYR A 15 11.66 31.87 6.93
N TYR A 16 11.75 31.07 5.86
CA TYR A 16 13.04 30.78 5.22
C TYR A 16 13.50 31.83 4.20
N LEU A 17 12.58 32.46 3.47
CA LEU A 17 12.92 33.39 2.39
C LEU A 17 12.92 34.85 2.84
N LYS A 18 12.13 35.20 3.86
CA LYS A 18 12.03 36.58 4.38
C LYS A 18 12.61 36.74 5.79
N ALA A 19 13.20 35.69 6.35
CA ALA A 19 13.68 35.66 7.74
C ALA A 19 12.61 36.09 8.78
N SER A 20 11.33 35.83 8.47
CA SER A 20 10.22 36.21 9.35
C SER A 20 10.14 35.31 10.58
N GLN A 21 10.09 35.89 11.78
CA GLN A 21 9.91 35.13 13.04
C GLN A 21 8.44 34.77 13.29
N ASN A 22 7.82 34.07 12.34
CA ASN A 22 6.40 33.70 12.38
C ASN A 22 6.10 32.40 13.15
N GLY A 23 7.08 31.86 13.89
CA GLY A 23 6.95 30.63 14.68
C GLY A 23 6.99 29.33 13.87
N TRP A 24 7.33 29.37 12.58
CA TRP A 24 7.38 28.18 11.73
C TRP A 24 8.28 27.06 12.29
N ASN A 25 9.38 27.42 12.95
CA ASN A 25 10.30 26.48 13.60
C ASN A 25 9.67 25.57 14.67
N MET A 26 8.49 25.91 15.19
CA MET A 26 7.72 25.08 16.13
C MET A 26 6.74 24.12 15.44
N THR A 27 6.59 24.21 14.12
CA THR A 27 5.69 23.34 13.36
C THR A 27 6.20 21.90 13.41
N PRO A 28 5.33 20.90 13.69
CA PRO A 28 5.72 19.50 13.67
C PRO A 28 6.33 19.11 12.33
N ARG A 29 7.45 18.38 12.37
CA ARG A 29 8.20 17.95 11.17
C ARG A 29 7.34 17.07 10.26
N VAL A 30 6.51 16.21 10.85
CA VAL A 30 5.62 15.32 10.12
C VAL A 30 4.20 15.49 10.66
N ARG A 31 3.24 15.65 9.74
CA ARG A 31 1.81 15.75 10.02
C ARG A 31 1.10 14.73 9.14
N VAL A 32 0.32 13.84 9.73
CA VAL A 32 -0.32 12.72 9.02
C VAL A 32 -1.83 12.80 9.16
N ALA A 33 -2.56 12.61 8.05
CA ALA A 33 -3.97 12.24 8.06
C ALA A 33 -4.07 10.73 8.17
N ILE A 34 -4.78 10.24 9.17
CA ILE A 34 -5.08 8.82 9.33
C ILE A 34 -6.50 8.61 8.84
N THR A 35 -6.63 7.86 7.76
CA THR A 35 -7.89 7.64 7.07
C THR A 35 -8.77 6.69 7.88
N ASP A 36 -9.95 7.18 8.27
CA ASP A 36 -10.98 6.40 8.93
C ASP A 36 -12.22 6.36 8.03
N THR A 37 -12.14 5.57 6.96
CA THR A 37 -13.25 5.43 6.00
C THR A 37 -14.49 4.88 6.70
N GLY A 38 -15.61 5.59 6.57
CA GLY A 38 -16.85 5.31 7.31
C GLY A 38 -16.92 5.96 8.70
N GLY A 39 -15.85 6.64 9.12
CA GLY A 39 -15.76 7.43 10.35
C GLY A 39 -15.23 8.84 10.07
N SER A 40 -14.53 9.42 11.05
CA SER A 40 -13.92 10.74 10.94
C SER A 40 -12.40 10.62 10.87
N ASN A 41 -11.81 11.15 9.79
CA ASN A 41 -10.36 11.15 9.61
C ASN A 41 -9.65 11.76 10.82
N ARG A 42 -8.61 11.07 11.28
CA ARG A 42 -7.79 11.48 12.43
C ARG A 42 -6.53 12.19 11.95
N ARG A 43 -5.86 12.90 12.85
CA ARG A 43 -4.60 13.59 12.55
C ARG A 43 -3.57 13.28 13.61
N ALA A 44 -2.34 13.01 13.18
CA ALA A 44 -1.20 12.80 14.06
C ALA A 44 -0.09 13.82 13.73
N LYS A 45 0.65 14.21 14.77
CA LYS A 45 1.88 15.00 14.68
C LYS A 45 3.02 14.08 15.09
N LEU A 46 4.05 14.00 14.27
CA LEU A 46 5.18 13.09 14.45
C LEU A 46 6.48 13.90 14.33
N ASN A 47 7.52 13.41 15.02
CA ASN A 47 8.83 14.04 14.99
C ASN A 47 9.63 13.64 13.75
N GLU A 48 9.35 12.47 13.18
CA GLU A 48 10.10 11.90 12.08
C GLU A 48 9.26 10.89 11.28
N TRP A 49 9.84 10.46 10.16
CA TRP A 49 9.30 9.45 9.26
C TRP A 49 10.46 8.70 8.61
N PRO A 50 10.53 7.35 8.66
CA PRO A 50 9.61 6.42 9.31
C PRO A 50 9.48 6.64 10.82
N ILE A 51 8.39 6.18 11.45
CA ILE A 51 8.14 6.39 12.89
C ILE A 51 9.00 5.41 13.69
N GLU A 52 9.88 5.89 14.56
CA GLU A 52 10.79 5.04 15.34
C GLU A 52 10.07 4.00 16.20
N GLN A 53 8.91 4.35 16.80
CA GLN A 53 8.14 3.45 17.64
C GLN A 53 7.20 2.50 16.85
N THR A 54 7.43 2.30 15.54
CA THR A 54 6.59 1.39 14.73
C THR A 54 6.84 -0.06 15.13
N GLU A 55 5.79 -0.76 15.54
CA GLU A 55 5.82 -2.22 15.68
C GLU A 55 5.57 -2.87 14.31
N HIS A 56 6.59 -3.53 13.77
CA HIS A 56 6.47 -4.28 12.51
C HIS A 56 5.94 -5.70 12.78
N VAL A 57 4.65 -5.89 12.55
CA VAL A 57 3.96 -7.18 12.74
C VAL A 57 3.94 -7.98 11.44
N LYS A 58 4.44 -9.22 11.48
CA LYS A 58 4.29 -10.17 10.37
C LYS A 58 2.93 -10.86 10.44
N VAL A 59 2.24 -10.89 9.31
CA VAL A 59 1.06 -11.73 9.08
C VAL A 59 1.31 -12.62 7.87
N TYR A 60 0.97 -13.88 8.00
CA TYR A 60 1.23 -14.94 7.03
C TYR A 60 -0.03 -15.23 6.23
N LEU A 61 0.16 -15.51 4.94
CA LEU A 61 -0.89 -15.93 4.03
C LEU A 61 -1.18 -17.43 4.24
N ASP A 62 -2.47 -17.77 4.37
CA ASP A 62 -2.96 -19.15 4.30
C ASP A 62 -3.73 -19.32 2.99
N ALA A 63 -3.14 -20.05 2.04
CA ALA A 63 -3.71 -20.25 0.71
C ALA A 63 -4.87 -21.25 0.66
N ASP A 64 -5.04 -22.07 1.70
CA ASP A 64 -6.18 -22.99 1.82
C ASP A 64 -7.40 -22.24 2.40
N ARG A 65 -7.17 -21.45 3.45
CA ARG A 65 -8.24 -20.71 4.14
C ARG A 65 -8.53 -19.32 3.58
N HIS A 66 -7.67 -18.82 2.69
CA HIS A 66 -7.72 -17.44 2.20
C HIS A 66 -7.70 -16.38 3.33
N THR A 67 -6.85 -16.60 4.34
CA THR A 67 -6.73 -15.72 5.50
C THR A 67 -5.33 -15.13 5.66
N LEU A 68 -5.25 -14.00 6.37
CA LEU A 68 -4.02 -13.45 6.93
C LEU A 68 -4.02 -13.70 8.45
N SER A 69 -2.95 -14.28 8.99
CA SER A 69 -2.85 -14.64 10.41
C SER A 69 -1.47 -14.36 10.97
N ARG A 70 -1.37 -14.04 12.27
CA ARG A 70 -0.06 -13.94 12.97
C ARG A 70 0.63 -15.31 13.11
N ASN A 71 -0.15 -16.38 13.09
CA ASN A 71 0.36 -17.74 13.09
C ASN A 71 0.49 -18.24 11.66
N GLY A 72 1.70 -18.64 11.25
CA GLY A 72 1.91 -19.30 9.97
C GLY A 72 1.17 -20.63 9.89
N SER A 73 0.85 -21.05 8.66
CA SER A 73 0.32 -22.40 8.42
C SER A 73 1.44 -23.44 8.54
N SER A 74 1.16 -24.57 9.18
CA SER A 74 2.06 -25.72 9.21
C SER A 74 2.00 -26.56 7.93
N CYS A 75 0.99 -26.36 7.09
CA CYS A 75 0.76 -27.12 5.86
C CYS A 75 1.06 -26.25 4.64
N GLN A 76 1.79 -26.82 3.68
CA GLN A 76 1.98 -26.19 2.39
C GLN A 76 0.65 -26.18 1.62
N ALA A 77 0.27 -25.01 1.12
CA ALA A 77 -0.91 -24.81 0.29
C ALA A 77 -0.56 -23.84 -0.84
N LYS A 78 -1.27 -23.96 -1.95
CA LYS A 78 -1.18 -23.02 -3.08
C LYS A 78 -2.57 -22.65 -3.56
N THR A 79 -2.70 -21.42 -4.04
CA THR A 79 -3.88 -20.95 -4.78
C THR A 79 -3.42 -20.47 -6.14
N THR A 80 -4.28 -20.57 -7.14
CA THR A 80 -4.03 -20.09 -8.49
C THR A 80 -5.11 -19.09 -8.90
N TYR A 81 -4.76 -18.19 -9.81
CA TYR A 81 -5.72 -17.31 -10.47
C TYR A 81 -5.30 -17.11 -11.91
N ARG A 82 -6.25 -16.75 -12.78
CA ARG A 82 -5.96 -16.46 -14.18
C ARG A 82 -5.26 -15.11 -14.29
N GLY A 83 -4.00 -15.05 -14.73
CA GLY A 83 -3.22 -13.81 -14.76
C GLY A 83 -3.92 -12.64 -15.48
N SER A 84 -4.65 -12.90 -16.56
CA SER A 84 -5.28 -11.86 -17.37
C SER A 84 -6.60 -11.30 -16.85
N THR A 85 -7.25 -11.94 -15.87
CA THR A 85 -8.64 -11.56 -15.46
C THR A 85 -9.00 -11.92 -14.02
N GLY A 86 -8.23 -12.82 -13.41
CA GLY A 86 -8.47 -13.35 -12.10
C GLY A 86 -7.71 -12.59 -11.01
N LYS A 87 -8.09 -12.91 -9.78
CA LYS A 87 -7.43 -12.47 -8.55
C LYS A 87 -7.62 -13.49 -7.45
N THR A 88 -6.78 -13.42 -6.43
CA THR A 88 -6.98 -14.12 -5.17
C THR A 88 -6.93 -13.12 -4.02
N THR A 89 -7.60 -13.42 -2.91
CA THR A 89 -7.69 -12.51 -1.78
C THR A 89 -7.44 -13.21 -0.47
N PHE A 90 -6.87 -12.48 0.48
CA PHE A 90 -6.61 -12.94 1.84
C PHE A 90 -7.11 -11.92 2.84
N VAL A 91 -7.83 -12.36 3.88
CA VAL A 91 -8.51 -11.46 4.80
C VAL A 91 -8.08 -11.70 6.24
N THR A 92 -7.93 -10.64 7.03
CA THR A 92 -7.89 -10.70 8.50
C THR A 92 -8.85 -9.69 9.11
N THR A 93 -9.32 -9.98 10.32
CA THR A 93 -10.24 -9.13 11.08
C THR A 93 -9.52 -8.60 12.30
N PHE A 94 -9.62 -7.29 12.56
CA PHE A 94 -9.06 -6.69 13.75
C PHE A 94 -9.99 -6.93 14.94
N ALA A 95 -9.47 -7.54 16.00
CA ALA A 95 -10.24 -7.78 17.24
C ALA A 95 -10.43 -6.49 18.06
N GLU A 96 -9.53 -5.52 17.89
CA GLU A 96 -9.51 -4.23 18.58
C GLU A 96 -9.22 -3.09 17.60
N ASP A 97 -9.50 -1.87 18.04
CA ASP A 97 -9.18 -0.68 17.28
C ASP A 97 -7.68 -0.61 16.98
N THR A 98 -7.31 -0.57 15.70
CA THR A 98 -5.93 -0.70 15.24
C THR A 98 -5.55 0.43 14.30
N GLN A 99 -4.37 1.01 14.49
CA GLN A 99 -3.77 1.97 13.55
C GLN A 99 -2.69 1.30 12.73
N LEU A 100 -2.87 1.30 11.41
CA LEU A 100 -1.84 0.89 10.46
C LEU A 100 -1.28 2.14 9.80
N LEU A 101 -0.04 2.48 10.12
CA LEU A 101 0.60 3.70 9.67
C LEU A 101 2.05 3.41 9.30
N GLY A 102 2.47 3.82 8.11
CA GLY A 102 3.86 3.69 7.68
C GLY A 102 4.01 2.93 6.37
N TYR A 103 5.11 2.21 6.30
CA TYR A 103 5.48 1.35 5.19
C TYR A 103 4.93 -0.06 5.40
N PHE A 104 4.45 -0.66 4.31
CA PHE A 104 3.99 -2.04 4.30
C PHE A 104 4.74 -2.77 3.18
N SER A 105 5.03 -4.04 3.40
CA SER A 105 5.63 -4.92 2.40
C SER A 105 4.91 -6.27 2.34
N GLY A 106 4.90 -6.87 1.16
CA GLY A 106 4.40 -8.23 0.94
C GLY A 106 5.53 -9.12 0.46
N HIS A 107 5.76 -10.24 1.15
CA HIS A 107 6.69 -11.28 0.73
C HIS A 107 5.89 -12.50 0.25
N ILE A 108 5.93 -12.78 -1.05
CA ILE A 108 5.04 -13.76 -1.70
C ILE A 108 5.87 -14.66 -2.62
N PHE A 109 5.68 -15.97 -2.53
CA PHE A 109 6.24 -16.91 -3.48
C PHE A 109 5.25 -17.13 -4.62
N MET A 110 5.70 -16.93 -5.86
CA MET A 110 4.86 -17.09 -7.04
C MET A 110 5.60 -17.74 -8.20
N GLU A 111 4.81 -18.33 -9.09
CA GLU A 111 5.23 -18.93 -10.35
C GLU A 111 4.32 -18.39 -11.45
N ALA A 112 4.84 -18.22 -12.67
CA ALA A 112 4.04 -17.95 -13.85
C ALA A 112 3.83 -19.26 -14.64
N ASP A 113 2.57 -19.67 -14.78
CA ASP A 113 2.19 -20.82 -15.62
C ASP A 113 1.87 -20.35 -17.04
N GLY A 114 2.65 -20.82 -18.02
CA GLY A 114 2.49 -20.45 -19.43
C GLY A 114 3.09 -19.11 -19.85
N ALA A 115 3.91 -18.46 -19.00
CA ALA A 115 4.62 -17.22 -19.34
C ALA A 115 6.02 -17.18 -18.69
N ASP A 116 6.96 -16.42 -19.28
CA ASP A 116 8.30 -16.21 -18.74
C ASP A 116 8.41 -14.98 -17.81
N ASP A 117 7.29 -14.30 -17.59
CA ASP A 117 7.19 -13.08 -16.79
C ASP A 117 5.72 -12.85 -16.37
N MET A 118 5.52 -11.98 -15.40
CA MET A 118 4.19 -11.56 -14.96
C MET A 118 4.22 -10.17 -14.34
N ASP A 119 3.15 -9.42 -14.55
CA ASP A 119 2.88 -8.20 -13.81
C ASP A 119 2.03 -8.53 -12.58
N LEU A 120 2.49 -8.09 -11.41
CA LEU A 120 1.87 -8.33 -10.12
C LEU A 120 1.30 -7.03 -9.57
N PHE A 121 0.03 -7.06 -9.22
CA PHE A 121 -0.65 -5.97 -8.52
C PHE A 121 -1.11 -6.47 -7.17
N LEU A 122 -0.70 -5.77 -6.11
CA LEU A 122 -1.10 -6.01 -4.74
C LEU A 122 -1.92 -4.81 -4.27
N THR A 123 -3.07 -5.05 -3.65
CA THR A 123 -3.89 -3.99 -3.04
C THR A 123 -4.26 -4.37 -1.61
N LEU A 124 -4.02 -3.49 -0.65
CA LEU A 124 -4.49 -3.61 0.72
C LEU A 124 -5.75 -2.76 0.91
N GLU A 125 -6.89 -3.44 1.04
CA GLU A 125 -8.21 -2.83 1.13
C GLU A 125 -8.75 -2.87 2.56
N LYS A 126 -9.49 -1.82 2.92
CA LYS A 126 -10.25 -1.74 4.18
C LYS A 126 -11.69 -2.18 3.92
N LEU A 127 -12.18 -3.11 4.72
CA LEU A 127 -13.57 -3.56 4.70
C LEU A 127 -14.27 -3.24 6.01
N ASP A 128 -15.59 -3.06 5.94
CA ASP A 128 -16.42 -2.99 7.14
C ASP A 128 -16.58 -4.36 7.82
N ARG A 129 -17.39 -4.42 8.87
CA ARG A 129 -17.64 -5.63 9.66
C ARG A 129 -18.33 -6.74 8.86
N ASP A 130 -19.16 -6.35 7.91
CA ASP A 130 -19.93 -7.25 7.05
C ASP A 130 -19.11 -7.71 5.83
N GLY A 131 -17.97 -7.08 5.58
CA GLY A 131 -17.05 -7.41 4.48
C GLY A 131 -17.24 -6.55 3.23
N ASN A 132 -18.03 -5.47 3.31
CA ASN A 132 -18.17 -4.52 2.21
C ASN A 132 -16.92 -3.63 2.13
N LEU A 133 -16.52 -3.28 0.91
CA LEU A 133 -15.38 -2.40 0.68
C LEU A 133 -15.68 -0.99 1.20
N LEU A 134 -14.77 -0.48 2.03
CA LEU A 134 -14.75 0.91 2.46
C LEU A 134 -13.75 1.69 1.62
N THR A 135 -14.22 2.24 0.50
CA THR A 135 -13.38 3.06 -0.39
C THR A 135 -13.05 4.39 0.27
N PRO A 136 -11.76 4.73 0.45
CA PRO A 136 -11.37 6.06 0.88
C PRO A 136 -11.96 7.11 -0.07
N LEU A 137 -12.89 7.93 0.42
CA LEU A 137 -13.21 9.16 -0.28
C LEU A 137 -11.97 10.04 -0.13
N LEU A 138 -11.22 10.23 -1.20
CA LEU A 138 -10.32 11.37 -1.29
C LEU A 138 -11.20 12.60 -1.03
N ALA A 139 -10.93 13.29 0.07
CA ALA A 139 -11.61 14.51 0.44
C ALA A 139 -11.25 15.58 -0.60
N CYS A 140 -11.91 15.55 -1.74
CA CYS A 140 -11.85 16.58 -2.74
C CYS A 140 -12.67 17.74 -2.19
N THR A 141 -11.95 18.78 -1.76
CA THR A 141 -12.56 20.05 -1.43
C THR A 141 -13.15 20.65 -2.71
N VAL A 142 -14.48 20.78 -2.73
CA VAL A 142 -15.31 21.60 -3.64
C VAL A 142 -15.27 21.31 -5.15
N ASP A 143 -16.46 21.14 -5.73
CA ASP A 143 -16.87 21.31 -7.14
C ASP A 143 -16.18 20.50 -8.25
N LEU A 144 -15.40 19.46 -7.92
CA LEU A 144 -14.71 18.61 -8.91
C LEU A 144 -14.96 17.10 -8.70
N GLU A 145 -16.13 16.71 -8.21
CA GLU A 145 -16.52 15.30 -8.02
C GLU A 145 -16.34 14.46 -9.29
N SER A 146 -16.65 15.01 -10.46
CA SER A 146 -16.55 14.29 -11.74
C SER A 146 -15.14 14.20 -12.32
N GLN A 147 -14.20 15.06 -11.91
CA GLN A 147 -12.83 15.08 -12.45
C GLN A 147 -11.78 14.43 -11.52
N CYS A 148 -12.05 14.38 -10.21
CA CYS A 148 -11.11 13.79 -9.25
C CYS A 148 -11.07 12.26 -9.32
N ILE A 149 -12.20 11.62 -9.66
CA ILE A 149 -12.27 10.17 -9.91
C ILE A 149 -11.32 9.79 -11.06
N SER A 150 -11.11 10.68 -12.05
CA SER A 150 -10.22 10.44 -13.18
C SER A 150 -8.73 10.75 -12.95
N ALA A 151 -8.41 11.69 -12.03
CA ALA A 151 -7.02 12.14 -11.84
C ALA A 151 -6.29 11.44 -10.68
N ALA A 152 -7.02 11.01 -9.64
CA ALA A 152 -6.43 10.37 -8.46
C ALA A 152 -6.70 8.86 -8.37
N GLY A 153 -7.50 8.32 -9.31
CA GLY A 153 -7.96 6.94 -9.28
C GLY A 153 -8.87 6.68 -8.08
N SER A 154 -9.92 5.87 -8.27
CA SER A 154 -10.61 5.24 -7.15
C SER A 154 -9.62 4.26 -6.51
N THR A 155 -8.83 4.71 -5.55
CA THR A 155 -7.87 3.83 -4.87
C THR A 155 -8.65 2.99 -3.87
N ARG A 156 -8.99 1.76 -4.25
CA ARG A 156 -9.65 0.76 -3.38
C ARG A 156 -8.86 0.48 -2.08
N GLY A 157 -7.61 0.94 -2.03
CA GLY A 157 -6.71 0.89 -0.89
C GLY A 157 -5.30 1.29 -1.29
N THR A 158 -4.30 0.96 -0.46
CA THR A 158 -2.89 1.17 -0.83
C THR A 158 -2.40 0.04 -1.74
N GLN A 159 -1.52 0.37 -2.68
CA GLN A 159 -1.14 -0.51 -3.78
C GLN A 159 0.37 -0.73 -3.84
N ALA A 160 0.77 -1.88 -4.38
CA ALA A 160 2.10 -2.17 -4.89
C ALA A 160 1.95 -2.76 -6.29
N CYS A 161 2.86 -2.41 -7.20
CA CYS A 161 2.93 -3.03 -8.53
C CYS A 161 4.37 -3.42 -8.85
N LEU A 162 4.55 -4.57 -9.48
CA LEU A 162 5.87 -5.06 -9.84
C LEU A 162 5.79 -5.96 -11.08
N ARG A 163 6.68 -5.72 -12.06
CA ARG A 163 7.01 -6.72 -13.06
C ARG A 163 7.98 -7.73 -12.45
N VAL A 164 7.59 -9.00 -12.37
CA VAL A 164 8.30 -10.00 -11.57
C VAL A 164 9.72 -10.28 -12.07
N SER A 165 10.00 -10.12 -13.37
CA SER A 165 11.39 -10.17 -13.84
C SER A 165 12.30 -9.10 -13.18
N LEU A 166 11.75 -7.99 -12.69
CA LEU A 166 12.50 -6.92 -12.03
C LEU A 166 12.52 -7.03 -10.49
N ARG A 167 12.19 -8.21 -9.92
CA ARG A 167 12.07 -8.47 -8.47
C ARG A 167 13.35 -8.39 -7.63
N VAL A 168 14.50 -8.04 -8.21
CA VAL A 168 15.78 -8.07 -7.50
C VAL A 168 15.90 -6.89 -6.55
N VAL A 169 15.88 -7.20 -5.25
CA VAL A 169 15.97 -6.24 -4.14
C VAL A 169 17.42 -5.87 -3.83
N GLY A 170 17.69 -4.58 -3.63
CA GLY A 170 19.01 -4.07 -3.23
C GLY A 170 19.24 -4.24 -1.74
N ARG A 171 20.31 -4.95 -1.34
CA ARG A 171 20.55 -5.31 0.08
C ARG A 171 20.84 -4.12 1.00
N GLN A 172 21.51 -3.08 0.50
CA GLN A 172 21.89 -1.92 1.31
C GLN A 172 20.70 -0.95 1.48
N GLU A 173 19.86 -0.85 0.45
CA GLU A 173 18.79 0.16 0.38
C GLU A 173 17.48 -0.33 1.02
N SER A 174 17.38 -1.63 1.24
CA SER A 174 16.16 -2.28 1.69
C SER A 174 16.14 -2.52 3.19
N THR A 175 14.96 -2.40 3.76
CA THR A 175 14.65 -2.88 5.10
C THR A 175 13.62 -3.99 5.03
N SER A 176 13.35 -4.66 6.16
CA SER A 176 12.33 -5.72 6.21
C SER A 176 10.91 -5.25 5.87
N PHE A 177 10.62 -3.96 6.04
CA PHE A 177 9.30 -3.36 5.82
C PHE A 177 9.26 -2.42 4.60
N PHE A 178 10.41 -2.18 3.96
CA PHE A 178 10.52 -1.35 2.78
C PHE A 178 11.57 -1.94 1.82
N PRO A 179 11.17 -2.89 0.96
CA PRO A 179 12.05 -3.44 -0.06
C PRO A 179 12.26 -2.43 -1.19
N VAL A 180 13.51 -2.25 -1.61
CA VAL A 180 13.90 -1.37 -2.71
C VAL A 180 14.40 -2.21 -3.87
N GLN A 181 13.64 -2.21 -4.96
CA GLN A 181 14.01 -2.93 -6.18
C GLN A 181 15.13 -2.19 -6.92
N THR A 182 16.11 -2.94 -7.42
CA THR A 182 17.25 -2.40 -8.16
C THR A 182 16.92 -2.04 -9.61
N TYR A 183 15.91 -2.70 -10.19
CA TYR A 183 15.47 -2.58 -11.58
C TYR A 183 16.59 -2.76 -12.64
N GLY A 184 17.77 -3.23 -12.27
CA GLY A 184 18.96 -3.19 -13.12
C GLY A 184 19.15 -4.42 -14.02
N SER A 185 18.52 -5.55 -13.72
CA SER A 185 18.69 -6.78 -14.50
C SER A 185 17.41 -7.64 -14.46
N PRO A 186 16.66 -7.70 -15.57
CA PRO A 186 15.49 -8.57 -15.67
C PRO A 186 15.89 -10.06 -15.53
N GLN A 187 15.26 -10.75 -14.58
CA GLN A 187 15.38 -12.19 -14.36
C GLN A 187 14.09 -12.88 -14.79
N LYS A 188 14.01 -13.29 -16.06
CA LYS A 188 12.89 -14.10 -16.58
C LYS A 188 12.70 -15.39 -15.79
N LEU A 189 11.48 -15.93 -15.85
CA LEU A 189 11.06 -17.14 -15.15
C LEU A 189 11.14 -18.34 -16.09
N ALA A 190 11.70 -19.45 -15.60
CA ALA A 190 11.54 -20.74 -16.24
C ALA A 190 10.18 -21.36 -15.89
N ALA A 191 9.68 -22.26 -16.75
CA ALA A 191 8.47 -23.03 -16.43
C ALA A 191 8.67 -23.84 -15.13
N GLY A 192 7.68 -23.84 -14.24
CA GLY A 192 7.81 -24.50 -12.92
C GLY A 192 8.58 -23.68 -11.88
N GLN A 193 9.14 -22.51 -12.24
CA GLN A 193 10.02 -21.76 -11.34
C GLN A 193 9.22 -20.88 -10.38
N MET A 194 9.18 -21.29 -9.12
CA MET A 194 8.69 -20.46 -8.02
C MET A 194 9.79 -19.51 -7.53
N VAL A 195 9.46 -18.22 -7.43
CA VAL A 195 10.38 -17.17 -6.98
C VAL A 195 9.79 -16.35 -5.84
N PRO A 196 10.61 -15.87 -4.88
CA PRO A 196 10.17 -14.91 -3.88
C PRO A 196 10.04 -13.53 -4.51
N ILE A 197 9.00 -12.80 -4.11
CA ILE A 197 8.70 -11.44 -4.53
C ILE A 197 8.47 -10.57 -3.31
N ASP A 198 9.19 -9.45 -3.24
CA ASP A 198 9.04 -8.44 -2.21
C ASP A 198 8.40 -7.17 -2.80
N GLY A 199 7.10 -6.99 -2.57
CA GLY A 199 6.35 -5.82 -3.01
C GLY A 199 6.32 -4.73 -1.93
N ALA A 200 6.71 -3.50 -2.27
CA ALA A 200 6.56 -2.34 -1.40
C ALA A 200 5.24 -1.62 -1.70
N PHE A 201 4.36 -1.52 -0.71
CA PHE A 201 3.14 -0.74 -0.83
C PHE A 201 3.43 0.76 -0.68
N ILE A 202 2.62 1.59 -1.33
CA ILE A 202 2.62 3.03 -1.08
C ILE A 202 2.39 3.26 0.42
N PRO A 203 3.24 4.04 1.10
CA PRO A 203 3.08 4.26 2.53
C PRO A 203 1.73 4.91 2.81
N SER A 204 1.03 4.45 3.84
CA SER A 204 -0.35 4.85 4.08
C SER A 204 -0.70 4.82 5.56
N ALA A 205 -1.85 5.42 5.87
CA ALA A 205 -2.32 5.63 7.23
C ALA A 205 -3.81 5.29 7.31
N TYR A 206 -4.15 4.21 8.00
CA TYR A 206 -5.51 3.73 8.17
C TYR A 206 -5.82 3.48 9.64
N TYR A 207 -7.00 3.91 10.06
CA TYR A 207 -7.61 3.50 11.31
C TYR A 207 -8.57 2.35 11.03
N PHE A 208 -8.51 1.26 11.78
CA PHE A 208 -9.49 0.17 11.74
C PHE A 208 -10.23 0.12 13.07
N HIS A 209 -11.56 0.14 13.02
CA HIS A 209 -12.38 -0.14 14.20
C HIS A 209 -12.44 -1.65 14.44
N ALA A 210 -12.63 -2.06 15.70
CA ALA A 210 -12.85 -3.45 16.04
C ALA A 210 -13.95 -4.09 15.16
N GLY A 211 -13.65 -5.29 14.65
CA GLY A 211 -14.46 -6.06 13.72
C GLY A 211 -14.28 -5.69 12.24
N GLN A 212 -13.61 -4.59 11.90
CA GLN A 212 -13.27 -4.28 10.51
C GLN A 212 -12.14 -5.17 10.00
N LYS A 213 -12.00 -5.25 8.68
CA LYS A 213 -11.13 -6.23 8.03
C LYS A 213 -10.12 -5.58 7.10
N LEU A 214 -8.92 -6.13 7.07
CA LEU A 214 -7.92 -5.86 6.03
C LEU A 214 -7.99 -6.99 5.01
N ARG A 215 -8.08 -6.64 3.72
CA ARG A 215 -8.03 -7.60 2.61
C ARG A 215 -6.82 -7.30 1.73
N LEU A 216 -5.92 -8.27 1.60
CA LEU A 216 -4.92 -8.29 0.53
C LEU A 216 -5.56 -8.87 -0.72
N VAL A 217 -5.51 -8.13 -1.81
CA VAL A 217 -5.88 -8.57 -3.16
C VAL A 217 -4.60 -8.76 -3.97
N ILE A 218 -4.48 -9.91 -4.63
CA ILE A 218 -3.38 -10.24 -5.55
C ILE A 218 -3.99 -10.48 -6.93
N SER A 219 -3.56 -9.72 -7.93
CA SER A 219 -4.07 -9.79 -9.31
C SER A 219 -2.96 -9.59 -10.34
N GLY A 220 -3.22 -10.03 -11.57
CA GLY A 220 -2.37 -9.73 -12.73
C GLY A 220 -2.77 -8.46 -13.49
N GLN A 221 -3.79 -7.75 -13.01
CA GLN A 221 -4.25 -6.48 -13.56
C GLN A 221 -4.53 -5.48 -12.44
N SER A 222 -4.41 -4.19 -12.77
CA SER A 222 -4.71 -3.11 -11.83
C SER A 222 -6.22 -2.99 -11.59
N ASP A 223 -6.62 -3.09 -10.33
CA ASP A 223 -7.99 -2.84 -9.86
C ASP A 223 -8.33 -1.32 -9.81
N SER A 224 -7.37 -0.42 -10.06
CA SER A 224 -7.52 1.05 -9.98
C SER A 224 -7.69 1.75 -11.34
N GLY A 225 -7.80 0.99 -12.43
CA GLY A 225 -7.83 1.57 -13.79
C GLY A 225 -6.48 2.14 -14.26
N VAL A 226 -5.41 1.95 -13.47
CA VAL A 226 -4.03 2.22 -13.91
C VAL A 226 -3.65 1.13 -14.90
N SER A 227 -3.79 1.42 -16.19
CA SER A 227 -3.25 0.53 -17.23
C SER A 227 -1.78 0.26 -16.96
N ALA A 228 -1.36 -1.00 -17.11
CA ALA A 228 0.05 -1.32 -17.23
C ALA A 228 0.67 -0.33 -18.23
N ILE A 229 1.79 0.29 -17.88
CA ILE A 229 2.54 1.07 -18.86
C ILE A 229 2.89 0.08 -19.96
N ASN A 230 2.27 0.23 -21.13
CA ASN A 230 2.70 -0.43 -22.35
C ASN A 230 4.14 0.02 -22.58
N MET A 231 5.10 -0.74 -22.06
CA MET A 231 6.41 -0.79 -22.67
C MET A 231 6.22 -1.67 -23.89
N ASP A 232 6.07 -1.03 -25.04
CA ASP A 232 6.02 -1.72 -26.33
C ASP A 232 7.18 -2.73 -26.40
N PRO A 233 6.92 -3.97 -26.84
CA PRO A 233 7.98 -4.88 -27.20
C PRO A 233 8.60 -4.35 -28.51
N THR A 234 9.73 -3.66 -28.41
CA THR A 234 10.69 -3.58 -29.53
C THR A 234 11.36 -4.92 -29.72
#